data_AF-A0A0M2JQC2-F1
#
_entry.id   AF-A0A0M2JQC2-F1
#
_cell.length_a   1.000
_cell.length_b   1.000
_cell.length_c   1.000
_cell.angle_alpha   90.00
_cell.angle_beta   90.00
_cell.angle_gamma   90.00
#
_symmetry.space_group_name_H-M   'P 1'
#
loop_
_entity.id
_entity.type
_entity.pdbx_description
1 polymer ?
#
loop_
_entity_poly.entity_id
_entity_poly.type
_entity_poly.pdbx_seq_one_letter_code
_entity_poly.pdbx_strand_id
1 'polypeptide(L)'
;MTSTLTVVSSASALASAAAGGMMFVFSTFVMGGLDRAGPQDAIAAMRGINAAAQTSATFLLAYFGAALLAIAMGVMAAVVSSPGRGWLLAGAVLGMAGAVVTVAANVPLNDGLDAAVATPEVWQAYLANWTSWNHVRTVTSLVAAALTMIGVVRQ
;
A
#
# COMPACT_ATOMS: atom_id res chain seq x y z
N MET A 1 25.83 15.71 -12.14
CA MET A 1 25.75 15.07 -10.81
C MET A 1 24.28 14.92 -10.48
N THR A 2 23.79 13.70 -10.27
CA THR A 2 22.40 13.46 -9.87
C THR A 2 22.20 14.01 -8.46
N SER A 3 21.24 14.92 -8.27
CA SER A 3 20.95 15.46 -6.94
C SER A 3 20.44 14.35 -6.02
N THR A 4 20.80 14.39 -4.73
CA THR A 4 20.28 13.45 -3.71
C THR A 4 18.75 13.40 -3.72
N LEU A 5 18.09 14.54 -3.95
CA LEU A 5 16.63 14.61 -4.09
C LEU A 5 16.13 13.75 -5.26
N THR A 6 16.82 13.76 -6.39
CA THR A 6 16.47 12.95 -7.57
C THR A 6 16.57 11.46 -7.24
N VAL A 7 17.65 11.03 -6.58
CA VAL A 7 17.86 9.62 -6.21
C VAL A 7 16.76 9.12 -5.29
N VAL A 8 16.46 9.88 -4.22
CA VAL A 8 15.45 9.46 -3.24
C VAL A 8 14.03 9.54 -3.80
N SER A 9 13.73 10.53 -4.65
CA SER A 9 12.43 10.61 -5.33
C SER A 9 12.21 9.44 -6.28
N SER A 10 13.24 9.05 -7.07
CA SER A 10 13.15 7.89 -7.95
C SER A 10 12.96 6.59 -7.17
N ALA A 11 13.69 6.41 -6.06
CA ALA A 11 13.51 5.26 -5.18
C ALA A 11 12.09 5.23 -4.57
N SER A 12 11.58 6.37 -4.12
CA SER A 12 10.22 6.51 -3.60
C SER A 12 9.15 6.17 -4.63
N ALA A 13 9.30 6.63 -5.88
CA ALA A 13 8.38 6.30 -6.97
C ALA A 13 8.34 4.80 -7.24
N LEU A 14 9.51 4.15 -7.34
CA LEU A 14 9.60 2.71 -7.56
C LEU A 14 9.00 1.90 -6.42
N ALA A 15 9.30 2.28 -5.17
CA ALA A 15 8.76 1.61 -3.99
C ALA A 15 7.23 1.76 -3.90
N SER A 16 6.71 2.95 -4.22
CA SER A 16 5.26 3.22 -4.26
C SER A 16 4.57 2.41 -5.36
N ALA A 17 5.19 2.28 -6.54
CA ALA A 17 4.67 1.46 -7.63
C ALA A 17 4.64 -0.03 -7.26
N ALA A 18 5.70 -0.54 -6.62
CA ALA A 18 5.75 -1.91 -6.14
C ALA A 18 4.69 -2.18 -5.07
N ALA A 19 4.53 -1.27 -4.10
CA ALA A 19 3.48 -1.36 -3.08
C ALA A 19 2.07 -1.35 -3.71
N GLY A 20 1.82 -0.43 -4.66
CA GLY A 20 0.56 -0.36 -5.39
C GLY A 20 0.27 -1.62 -6.21
N GLY A 21 1.28 -2.16 -6.90
CA GLY A 21 1.16 -3.40 -7.68
C GLY A 21 0.81 -4.62 -6.82
N MET A 22 1.43 -4.75 -5.64
CA MET A 22 1.07 -5.82 -4.69
C MET A 22 -0.41 -5.73 -4.28
N MET A 23 -0.88 -4.53 -3.94
CA MET A 23 -2.28 -4.33 -3.55
C MET A 23 -3.25 -4.50 -4.73
N PHE A 24 -2.83 -4.13 -5.94
CA PHE A 24 -3.61 -4.28 -7.16
C PHE A 24 -3.95 -5.74 -7.45
N VAL A 25 -3.01 -6.66 -7.24
CA VAL A 25 -3.24 -8.11 -7.39
C VAL A 25 -4.34 -8.60 -6.43
N PHE A 26 -4.32 -8.13 -5.18
CA PHE A 26 -5.38 -8.44 -4.22
C PHE A 26 -6.75 -7.89 -4.63
N SER A 27 -6.76 -6.64 -5.12
CA SER A 27 -7.94 -5.94 -5.62
C SER A 27 -8.59 -6.60 -6.84
N THR A 28 -7.83 -7.34 -7.65
CA THR A 28 -8.31 -7.79 -8.97
C THR A 28 -8.68 -9.26 -9.00
N PHE A 29 -7.83 -10.14 -8.46
CA PHE A 29 -8.07 -11.58 -8.62
C PHE A 29 -7.77 -12.42 -7.39
N VAL A 30 -6.95 -12.00 -6.42
CA VAL A 30 -6.72 -12.85 -5.22
C VAL A 30 -8.00 -12.96 -4.40
N MET A 31 -8.63 -11.83 -4.05
CA MET A 31 -9.84 -11.85 -3.22
C MET A 31 -10.99 -12.60 -3.90
N GLY A 32 -11.17 -12.40 -5.21
CA GLY A 32 -12.15 -13.15 -5.99
C GLY A 32 -11.79 -14.63 -6.21
N GLY A 33 -10.51 -14.99 -6.17
CA GLY A 33 -10.04 -16.38 -6.20
C GLY A 33 -10.33 -17.08 -4.87
N LEU A 34 -10.03 -16.42 -3.75
CA LEU A 34 -10.37 -16.90 -2.41
C LEU A 34 -11.88 -17.10 -2.26
N ASP A 35 -12.68 -16.14 -2.70
CA ASP A 35 -14.14 -16.25 -2.63
C ASP A 35 -14.69 -17.50 -3.36
N ARG A 36 -14.09 -17.85 -4.51
CA ARG A 36 -14.46 -19.05 -5.27
C ARG A 36 -14.09 -20.37 -4.58
N ALA A 37 -13.10 -20.36 -3.68
CA ALA A 37 -12.76 -21.54 -2.88
C ALA A 37 -13.83 -21.86 -1.82
N GLY A 38 -14.69 -20.89 -1.50
CA GLY A 38 -15.74 -21.01 -0.51
C GLY A 38 -15.32 -20.44 0.85
N PRO A 39 -16.29 -20.02 1.69
CA PRO A 39 -15.99 -19.19 2.86
C PRO A 39 -15.04 -19.81 3.88
N GLN A 40 -15.13 -21.12 4.14
CA GLN A 40 -14.27 -21.77 5.13
C GLN A 40 -12.80 -21.78 4.69
N ASP A 41 -12.54 -22.20 3.44
CA ASP A 41 -11.20 -22.23 2.87
C ASP A 41 -10.63 -20.82 2.66
N ALA A 42 -11.48 -19.89 2.22
CA ALA A 42 -11.11 -18.48 2.06
C ALA A 42 -10.65 -17.85 3.37
N ILE A 43 -11.43 -18.03 4.45
CA ILE A 43 -11.07 -17.53 5.78
C ILE A 43 -9.78 -18.18 6.26
N ALA A 44 -9.66 -19.52 6.17
CA ALA A 44 -8.47 -20.22 6.61
C ALA A 44 -7.20 -19.75 5.88
N ALA A 45 -7.29 -19.61 4.55
CA ALA A 45 -6.19 -19.10 3.73
C ALA A 45 -5.84 -17.65 4.07
N MET A 46 -6.84 -16.78 4.22
CA MET A 46 -6.61 -15.36 4.51
C MET A 46 -5.97 -15.15 5.89
N ARG A 47 -6.38 -15.92 6.91
CA ARG A 47 -5.70 -15.93 8.22
C ARG A 47 -4.23 -16.31 8.11
N GLY A 48 -3.93 -17.36 7.34
CA GLY A 48 -2.55 -17.76 7.06
C GLY A 48 -1.74 -16.68 6.34
N ILE A 49 -2.33 -16.04 5.33
CA ILE A 49 -1.73 -14.91 4.60
C ILE A 49 -1.46 -13.74 5.56
N ASN A 50 -2.42 -13.38 6.42
CA ASN A 50 -2.28 -12.29 7.39
C ASN A 50 -1.13 -12.56 8.38
N ALA A 51 -1.09 -13.75 8.97
CA ALA A 51 -0.03 -14.15 9.90
C ALA A 51 1.36 -14.16 9.23
N ALA A 52 1.45 -14.66 7.99
CA ALA A 52 2.69 -14.65 7.22
C ALA A 52 3.14 -13.22 6.88
N ALA A 53 2.21 -12.33 6.52
CA ALA A 53 2.52 -10.93 6.22
C ALA A 53 2.99 -10.16 7.45
N GLN A 54 2.38 -10.38 8.61
CA GLN A 54 2.74 -9.73 9.88
C GLN A 54 4.13 -10.14 10.40
N THR A 55 4.60 -11.34 10.06
CA THR A 55 5.90 -11.85 10.53
C THR A 55 7.02 -11.70 9.48
N SER A 56 6.67 -11.36 8.24
CA SER A 56 7.62 -11.19 7.15
C SER A 56 8.32 -9.83 7.22
N ALA A 57 9.53 -9.82 7.80
CA ALA A 57 10.38 -8.63 7.85
C ALA A 57 10.64 -8.03 6.45
N THR A 58 10.81 -8.88 5.44
CA THR A 58 11.02 -8.44 4.05
C THR A 58 9.78 -7.71 3.50
N PHE A 59 8.58 -8.24 3.75
CA PHE A 59 7.34 -7.58 3.33
C PHE A 59 7.13 -6.26 4.08
N LEU A 60 7.27 -6.27 5.41
CA LEU A 60 7.10 -5.08 6.23
C LEU A 60 8.10 -3.98 5.83
N LEU A 61 9.37 -4.33 5.63
CA LEU A 61 10.39 -3.40 5.17
C LEU A 61 10.08 -2.87 3.77
N ALA A 62 9.67 -3.71 2.82
CA ALA A 62 9.32 -3.26 1.47
C ALA A 62 8.10 -2.33 1.49
N TYR A 63 7.04 -2.71 2.21
CA TYR A 63 5.78 -1.98 2.22
C TYR A 63 5.86 -0.68 3.03
N PHE A 64 6.31 -0.73 4.28
CA PHE A 64 6.46 0.48 5.11
C PHE A 64 7.68 1.31 4.71
N GLY A 65 8.71 0.68 4.14
CA GLY A 65 9.85 1.39 3.55
C GLY A 65 9.44 2.29 2.39
N ALA A 66 8.42 1.92 1.60
CA ALA A 66 7.86 2.81 0.58
C ALA A 66 7.29 4.10 1.19
N ALA A 67 6.54 3.99 2.29
CA ALA A 67 6.02 5.14 3.01
C ALA A 67 7.13 5.98 3.66
N LEU A 68 8.16 5.35 4.24
CA LEU A 68 9.33 6.05 4.80
C LEU A 68 10.11 6.81 3.72
N LEU A 69 10.29 6.23 2.53
CA LEU A 69 10.91 6.90 1.39
C LEU A 69 10.07 8.09 0.92
N ALA A 70 8.74 7.95 0.88
CA ALA A 70 7.83 9.05 0.56
C ALA A 70 7.94 10.20 1.59
N ILE A 71 8.04 9.88 2.88
CA ILE A 71 8.27 10.88 3.95
C ILE A 71 9.61 11.58 3.76
N ALA A 72 10.70 10.82 3.62
CA ALA A 72 12.05 11.37 3.49
C ALA A 72 12.15 12.28 2.26
N MET A 73 11.61 11.83 1.13
CA MET A 73 11.49 12.65 -0.08
C MET A 73 10.67 13.92 0.15
N GLY A 74 9.50 13.82 0.79
CA GLY A 74 8.64 14.96 1.09
C GLY A 74 9.33 16.02 1.96
N VAL A 75 10.04 15.59 3.01
CA VAL A 75 10.83 16.47 3.87
C VAL A 75 11.91 17.19 3.07
N MET A 76 12.64 16.48 2.19
CA MET A 76 13.64 17.11 1.33
C MET A 76 13.02 18.08 0.31
N ALA A 77 11.89 17.74 -0.30
CA ALA A 77 11.19 18.62 -1.25
C ALA A 77 10.61 19.87 -0.59
N ALA A 78 10.38 19.85 0.73
CA ALA A 78 9.94 21.02 1.50
C ALA A 78 11.07 22.03 1.75
N VAL A 79 12.32 21.56 1.85
CA VAL A 79 13.50 22.42 2.12
C VAL A 79 14.29 22.76 0.86
N VAL A 80 14.31 21.87 -0.14
CA VAL A 80 14.99 22.08 -1.42
C VAL A 80 13.99 22.58 -2.45
N SER A 81 14.17 23.81 -2.93
CA SER A 81 13.34 24.35 -4.01
C SER A 81 13.68 23.70 -5.35
N SER A 82 12.66 23.16 -6.02
CA SER A 82 12.74 22.69 -7.41
C SER A 82 11.41 22.96 -8.14
N PRO A 83 11.40 23.09 -9.47
CA PRO A 83 10.16 23.27 -10.24
C PRO A 83 9.18 22.10 -10.02
N GLY A 84 9.69 20.89 -9.78
CA GLY A 84 8.90 19.68 -9.49
C GLY A 84 8.37 19.56 -8.06
N ARG A 85 8.72 20.45 -7.12
CA ARG A 85 8.45 20.26 -5.68
C ARG A 85 7.00 19.97 -5.33
N GLY A 86 6.05 20.62 -6.01
CA GLY A 86 4.61 20.45 -5.72
C GLY A 86 4.15 19.02 -5.99
N TRP A 87 4.65 18.41 -7.06
CA TRP A 87 4.37 17.02 -7.41
C TRP A 87 4.99 16.05 -6.42
N LEU A 88 6.23 16.32 -5.97
CA LEU A 88 6.89 15.51 -4.95
C LEU A 88 6.13 15.57 -3.62
N LEU A 89 5.70 16.75 -3.17
CA LEU A 89 4.92 16.88 -1.93
C LEU A 89 3.56 16.16 -2.01
N ALA A 90 2.85 16.28 -3.14
CA ALA A 90 1.60 15.55 -3.36
C ALA A 90 1.83 14.03 -3.40
N GLY A 91 2.89 13.58 -4.07
CA GLY A 91 3.34 12.19 -4.07
C GLY A 91 3.70 11.68 -2.68
N ALA A 92 4.34 12.50 -1.84
CA ALA A 92 4.67 12.16 -0.46
C ALA A 92 3.41 11.87 0.36
N VAL A 93 2.44 12.78 0.31
CA VAL A 93 1.17 12.67 1.06
C VAL A 93 0.43 11.39 0.67
N LEU A 94 0.30 11.11 -0.63
CA LEU A 94 -0.38 9.91 -1.10
C LEU A 94 0.42 8.63 -0.83
N GLY A 95 1.75 8.69 -0.91
CA GLY A 95 2.64 7.57 -0.60
C GLY A 95 2.55 7.14 0.87
N MET A 96 2.26 8.07 1.78
CA MET A 96 1.98 7.78 3.18
C MET A 96 0.55 7.26 3.41
N ALA A 97 -0.42 7.74 2.64
CA ALA A 97 -1.84 7.40 2.82
C ALA A 97 -2.09 5.89 2.76
N GLY A 98 -1.37 5.15 1.89
CA GLY A 98 -1.49 3.69 1.81
C GLY A 98 -1.12 2.97 3.12
N ALA A 99 -0.04 3.42 3.78
CA ALA A 99 0.37 2.87 5.08
C ALA A 99 -0.64 3.22 6.19
N VAL A 100 -1.18 4.44 6.17
CA VAL A 100 -2.24 4.86 7.12
C VAL A 100 -3.48 3.99 6.95
N VAL A 101 -3.96 3.78 5.73
CA VAL A 101 -5.12 2.89 5.47
C VAL A 101 -4.82 1.45 5.91
N THR A 102 -3.58 1.00 5.72
CA THR A 102 -3.18 -0.34 6.19
C THR A 102 -3.37 -0.48 7.70
N VAL A 103 -2.81 0.44 8.48
CA VAL A 103 -2.84 0.38 9.95
C VAL A 103 -4.24 0.68 10.50
N ALA A 104 -4.96 1.64 9.91
CA ALA A 104 -6.23 2.12 10.43
C ALA A 104 -7.46 1.32 9.95
N ALA A 105 -7.37 0.60 8.84
CA ALA A 105 -8.50 -0.15 8.27
C ALA A 105 -8.17 -1.62 8.01
N ASN A 106 -7.17 -1.93 7.19
CA ASN A 106 -6.93 -3.32 6.80
C ASN A 106 -6.43 -4.21 7.95
N VAL A 107 -5.56 -3.71 8.83
CA VAL A 107 -5.09 -4.46 10.00
C VAL A 107 -6.24 -4.76 10.98
N PRO A 108 -7.08 -3.78 11.40
CA PRO A 108 -8.26 -4.08 12.22
C PRO A 108 -9.23 -5.09 11.59
N LEU A 109 -9.42 -5.03 10.27
CA LEU A 109 -10.25 -6.02 9.57
C LEU A 109 -9.63 -7.42 9.63
N ASN A 110 -8.30 -7.52 9.48
CA ASN A 110 -7.58 -8.78 9.59
C ASN A 110 -7.70 -9.38 11.00
N ASP A 111 -7.45 -8.57 12.03
CA ASP A 111 -7.56 -9.02 13.43
C ASP A 111 -8.99 -9.47 13.76
N GLY A 112 -9.99 -8.76 13.22
CA GLY A 112 -11.40 -9.15 13.33
C GLY A 112 -11.72 -10.48 12.63
N LEU A 113 -11.15 -10.72 11.45
CA LEU A 113 -11.29 -12.00 10.75
C LEU A 113 -10.63 -13.13 11.52
N ASP A 114 -9.47 -12.89 12.12
CA ASP A 114 -8.72 -13.88 12.90
C ASP A 114 -9.51 -14.33 14.15
N ALA A 115 -10.21 -13.40 14.81
CA ALA A 115 -11.00 -13.67 16.01
C ALA A 115 -12.41 -14.27 15.75
N ALA A 116 -12.95 -14.13 14.54
CA ALA A 116 -14.34 -14.50 14.24
C ALA A 116 -14.58 -16.02 14.09
N VAL A 117 -15.85 -16.45 14.19
CA VAL A 117 -16.24 -17.81 13.77
C VAL A 117 -16.34 -17.84 12.25
N ALA A 118 -15.76 -18.88 11.62
CA ALA A 118 -15.73 -19.01 10.17
C ALA A 118 -17.12 -19.32 9.61
N THR A 119 -17.80 -18.28 9.14
CA THR A 119 -19.15 -18.34 8.56
C THR A 119 -19.18 -17.62 7.21
N PRO A 120 -20.10 -17.98 6.30
CA PRO A 120 -20.29 -17.29 5.03
C PRO A 120 -20.50 -15.78 5.19
N GLU A 121 -21.27 -15.37 6.19
CA GLU A 121 -21.61 -13.96 6.45
C GLU A 121 -20.38 -13.15 6.85
N VAL A 122 -19.52 -13.71 7.72
CA VAL A 122 -18.24 -13.10 8.12
C VAL A 122 -17.33 -12.93 6.91
N TRP A 123 -17.22 -13.96 6.06
CA TRP A 123 -16.38 -13.87 4.86
C TRP A 123 -16.88 -12.79 3.90
N GLN A 124 -18.17 -12.74 3.59
CA GLN A 124 -18.71 -11.76 2.63
C GLN A 124 -18.55 -10.31 3.15
N ALA A 125 -18.77 -10.08 4.44
CA ALA A 125 -18.55 -8.78 5.05
C ALA A 125 -17.06 -8.37 5.02
N TYR A 126 -16.17 -9.31 5.33
CA TYR A 126 -14.72 -9.08 5.26
C TYR A 126 -14.27 -8.80 3.82
N LEU A 127 -14.68 -9.64 2.87
CA LEU A 127 -14.35 -9.54 1.45
C LEU A 127 -14.68 -8.16 0.90
N ALA A 128 -15.92 -7.70 1.10
CA ALA A 128 -16.37 -6.40 0.61
C ALA A 128 -15.58 -5.22 1.24
N ASN A 129 -15.48 -5.20 2.57
CA ASN A 129 -14.86 -4.10 3.29
C ASN A 129 -13.34 -4.06 3.08
N TRP A 130 -12.68 -5.20 3.21
CA TRP A 130 -11.23 -5.30 3.05
C TRP A 130 -10.80 -4.95 1.63
N THR A 131 -11.52 -5.42 0.61
CA THR A 131 -11.22 -5.13 -0.79
C THR A 131 -11.42 -3.65 -1.10
N SER A 132 -12.47 -3.02 -0.57
CA SER A 132 -12.72 -1.58 -0.73
C SER A 132 -11.56 -0.72 -0.20
N TRP A 133 -11.09 -1.00 1.02
CA TRP A 133 -9.92 -0.31 1.57
C TRP A 133 -8.63 -0.66 0.84
N ASN A 134 -8.51 -1.87 0.32
CA ASN A 134 -7.37 -2.27 -0.48
C ASN A 134 -7.33 -1.55 -1.85
N HIS A 135 -8.48 -1.22 -2.44
CA HIS A 135 -8.54 -0.33 -3.61
C HIS A 135 -7.98 1.05 -3.28
N VAL A 136 -8.32 1.62 -2.11
CA VAL A 136 -7.75 2.90 -1.67
C VAL A 136 -6.23 2.81 -1.59
N ARG A 137 -5.67 1.78 -0.93
CA ARG A 137 -4.22 1.56 -0.86
C ARG A 137 -3.56 1.43 -2.23
N THR A 138 -4.24 0.75 -3.15
CA THR A 138 -3.77 0.57 -4.53
C THR A 138 -3.69 1.90 -5.26
N VAL A 139 -4.80 2.65 -5.27
CA VAL A 139 -4.89 3.94 -5.98
C VAL A 139 -3.94 4.96 -5.39
N THR A 140 -3.90 5.11 -4.06
CA THR A 140 -3.01 6.10 -3.42
C THR A 140 -1.55 5.82 -3.74
N SER A 141 -1.13 4.55 -3.72
CA SER A 141 0.27 4.17 -3.98
C SER A 141 0.65 4.34 -5.46
N LEU A 142 -0.22 3.97 -6.40
CA LEU A 142 0.05 4.14 -7.83
C LEU A 142 0.02 5.61 -8.25
N VAL A 143 -0.93 6.40 -7.73
CA VAL A 143 -0.97 7.84 -7.97
C VAL A 143 0.25 8.52 -7.34
N ALA A 144 0.65 8.13 -6.12
CA ALA A 144 1.89 8.61 -5.51
C ALA A 144 3.11 8.36 -6.42
N ALA A 145 3.25 7.15 -6.95
CA ALA A 145 4.32 6.80 -7.89
C ALA A 145 4.32 7.69 -9.14
N ALA A 146 3.14 7.90 -9.75
CA ALA A 146 2.99 8.73 -10.93
C ALA A 146 3.33 10.20 -10.66
N LEU A 147 2.80 10.78 -9.58
CA LEU A 147 3.09 12.17 -9.21
C LEU A 147 4.57 12.36 -8.88
N THR A 148 5.18 11.44 -8.12
CA THR A 148 6.61 11.50 -7.81
C THR A 148 7.46 11.40 -9.07
N MET A 149 7.10 10.53 -10.02
CA MET A 149 7.79 10.42 -11.30
C MET A 149 7.69 11.71 -12.13
N ILE A 150 6.51 12.34 -12.19
CA ILE A 150 6.35 13.66 -12.83
C ILE A 150 7.23 14.70 -12.12
N GLY A 151 7.26 14.68 -10.78
CA GLY A 151 8.12 15.53 -9.97
C GLY A 151 9.59 15.38 -10.32
N VAL A 152 10.08 14.13 -10.46
CA VAL A 152 11.46 13.80 -10.88
C VAL A 152 11.78 14.35 -12.26
N VAL A 153 10.91 14.15 -13.25
CA VAL A 153 11.12 14.64 -14.63
C VAL A 153 11.12 16.18 -14.70
N ARG A 154 10.49 16.85 -13.73
CA ARG A 154 10.39 18.30 -13.63
C ARG A 154 11.34 18.91 -12.58
N GLN A 155 12.34 18.17 -12.08
CA GLN A 155 13.32 18.69 -11.12
C GLN A 155 14.27 19.72 -11.71
#